data_AF-A0A1M3NYB2-F1
#
_entry.id   AF-A0A1M3NYB2-F1
#
_cell.length_a   1.000
_cell.length_b   1.000
_cell.length_c   1.000
_cell.angle_alpha   90.00
_cell.angle_beta   90.00
_cell.angle_gamma   90.00
#
_symmetry.space_group_name_H-M   'P 1'
#
loop_
_entity.id
_entity.type
_entity.pdbx_description
1 polymer ?
#
loop_
_entity_poly.entity_id
_entity_poly.type
_entity_poly.pdbx_seq_one_letter_code
_entity_poly.pdbx_strand_id
1 'polypeptide(L)'
;MATNRTPVGEVRPSQLLWTYGPGALIDLPSLSVVTLGIDQWEKDRCQPIGEPRLLAAVRKVLGAQVENLRAPPFQKSELVDPWSAEANIGVPVRPFPRWMRCVKCGLLSPFDAGLFEIKENRFRPERTRFVHKGCRGSKGDQPAKDADAVPARFLLACRDGHLDDFPWHYFVHGGNSSCKGTLRFFESGASLQTENLWVKCDACNASRSIAQAFGKAGKDNLPSCRGRHPHLDHFDEECDEEARAVLLGSTNSWFPITLSALAIPQAKDPLGQLIQDGWEFFDDLDSEAAVAVTVKALKKTGALPGIDKYPVSDIWVAIEAHRNGGGQEAVGEADIKGPEWEVLTAGNPPADYPHFMSKKVATPPGFENRIARVLLLERLREVNALLGFTRVEAPEESSDPNERPQMAGLARHKPDWVPANQVHGEGIFIQFDEQALQAWEALAGVKRVDGMLESGHRGWRNSRHLDPNEGYPGIRYAMLHTLSHLLIRELALECGYNAASIRERIYADVPSANPQAGILIYTAAADSDGTLGGLVDLGKPENLGRLLRQALNRSKICSSDPLCSEHHPAKDRSLHAAACHACSLVAETSCERGNRYLDRSLLVQTLDRGDAAFFPDV
;
A
#
# COMPACT_ATOMS: atom_id res chain seq x y z
N MET A 1 -20.67 9.90 29.14
CA MET A 1 -19.70 9.24 28.24
C MET A 1 -20.37 9.06 26.89
N ALA A 2 -20.14 9.98 25.95
CA ALA A 2 -20.54 9.76 24.56
C ALA A 2 -19.73 8.56 24.08
N THR A 3 -20.42 7.45 23.78
CA THR A 3 -19.76 6.35 23.09
C THR A 3 -19.48 6.86 21.69
N ASN A 4 -18.22 7.22 21.40
CA ASN A 4 -17.76 7.45 20.04
C ASN A 4 -17.96 6.14 19.28
N ARG A 5 -19.15 5.98 18.69
CA ARG A 5 -19.47 4.88 17.80
C ARG A 5 -18.98 5.34 16.43
N THR A 6 -17.84 4.82 16.00
CA THR A 6 -17.41 4.95 14.61
C THR A 6 -18.51 4.40 13.70
N PRO A 7 -19.17 5.21 12.85
CA PRO A 7 -20.14 4.72 11.89
C PRO A 7 -19.58 3.57 11.05
N VAL A 8 -20.40 2.52 10.83
CA VAL A 8 -20.00 1.42 9.94
C VAL A 8 -19.88 1.93 8.52
N GLY A 9 -18.74 1.64 7.90
CA GLY A 9 -18.38 2.13 6.57
C GLY A 9 -17.51 3.38 6.57
N GLU A 10 -17.23 3.98 7.74
CA GLU A 10 -16.28 5.09 7.83
C GLU A 10 -14.84 4.59 7.59
N VAL A 11 -14.20 5.12 6.55
CA VAL A 11 -12.80 4.81 6.20
C VAL A 11 -12.05 6.09 5.92
N ARG A 12 -10.76 6.13 6.30
CA ARG A 12 -9.89 7.25 5.97
C ARG A 12 -9.55 7.19 4.47
N PRO A 13 -9.40 8.33 3.78
CA PRO A 13 -9.00 8.35 2.38
C PRO A 13 -7.71 7.56 2.09
N SER A 14 -6.74 7.58 3.00
CA SER A 14 -5.52 6.76 2.88
C SER A 14 -5.82 5.26 2.86
N GLN A 15 -6.77 4.77 3.66
CA GLN A 15 -7.11 3.35 3.68
C GLN A 15 -7.69 2.87 2.34
N LEU A 16 -8.32 3.75 1.56
CA LEU A 16 -8.81 3.44 0.21
C LEU A 16 -7.67 3.27 -0.80
N LEU A 17 -6.46 3.75 -0.52
CA LEU A 17 -5.31 3.52 -1.40
C LEU A 17 -4.53 2.26 -1.01
N TRP A 18 -4.60 1.84 0.25
CA TRP A 18 -3.73 0.78 0.79
C TRP A 18 -4.43 -0.52 1.18
N THR A 19 -5.73 -0.50 1.47
CA THR A 19 -6.42 -1.66 2.04
C THR A 19 -7.81 -1.88 1.47
N TYR A 20 -8.56 -0.80 1.23
CA TYR A 20 -9.98 -0.84 0.86
C TYR A 20 -10.27 -0.24 -0.51
N GLY A 21 -9.25 -0.16 -1.37
CA GLY A 21 -9.38 0.41 -2.72
C GLY A 21 -10.26 -0.42 -3.66
N PRO A 22 -10.47 0.04 -4.90
CA PRO A 22 -11.25 -0.69 -5.90
C PRO A 22 -10.84 -2.16 -6.01
N GLY A 23 -11.82 -3.07 -5.98
CA GLY A 23 -11.57 -4.51 -5.93
C GLY A 23 -11.28 -5.09 -4.55
N ALA A 24 -10.91 -4.28 -3.55
CA ALA A 24 -10.66 -4.81 -2.21
C ALA A 24 -11.93 -5.31 -1.54
N LEU A 25 -11.77 -6.30 -0.65
CA LEU A 25 -12.85 -6.81 0.19
C LEU A 25 -12.85 -6.08 1.53
N ILE A 26 -14.03 -5.65 1.96
CA ILE A 26 -14.25 -5.03 3.26
C ILE A 26 -15.21 -5.93 4.04
N ASP A 27 -14.76 -6.41 5.20
CA ASP A 27 -15.60 -7.20 6.10
C ASP A 27 -16.32 -6.26 7.07
N LEU A 28 -17.63 -6.13 6.92
CA LEU A 28 -18.48 -5.35 7.82
C LEU A 28 -19.08 -6.30 8.88
N PRO A 29 -19.60 -5.79 10.00
CA PRO A 29 -20.02 -6.64 11.13
C PRO A 29 -21.04 -7.75 10.82
N SER A 30 -21.80 -7.65 9.72
CA SER A 30 -22.85 -8.62 9.38
C SER A 30 -22.92 -9.02 7.91
N LEU A 31 -22.07 -8.44 7.06
CA LEU A 31 -21.94 -8.78 5.64
C LEU A 31 -20.59 -8.30 5.14
N SER A 32 -20.14 -8.81 4.00
CA SER A 32 -18.90 -8.34 3.37
C SER A 32 -19.22 -7.71 2.02
N VAL A 33 -18.39 -6.76 1.61
CA VAL A 33 -18.57 -6.02 0.37
C VAL A 33 -17.26 -5.97 -0.41
N VAL A 34 -17.39 -5.72 -1.71
CA VAL A 34 -16.27 -5.35 -2.58
C VAL A 34 -16.41 -3.87 -2.97
N THR A 35 -15.30 -3.13 -2.89
CA THR A 35 -15.22 -1.74 -3.34
C THR A 35 -15.31 -1.68 -4.86
N LEU A 36 -16.20 -0.84 -5.40
CA LEU A 36 -16.39 -0.74 -6.85
C LEU A 36 -15.29 0.06 -7.54
N GLY A 37 -15.20 -0.13 -8.86
CA GLY A 37 -14.30 0.61 -9.74
C GLY A 37 -14.51 2.11 -9.70
N ILE A 38 -13.47 2.85 -10.10
CA ILE A 38 -13.46 4.32 -10.09
C ILE A 38 -14.42 4.93 -11.12
N ASP A 39 -14.86 4.12 -12.09
CA ASP A 39 -15.91 4.44 -13.05
C ASP A 39 -17.30 4.57 -12.40
N GLN A 40 -17.49 4.03 -11.20
CA GLN A 40 -18.71 4.20 -10.40
C GLN A 40 -18.63 5.36 -9.40
N TRP A 41 -17.46 6.01 -9.25
CA TRP A 41 -17.29 7.08 -8.28
C TRP A 41 -17.85 8.40 -8.82
N GLU A 42 -18.42 9.23 -7.95
CA GLU A 42 -18.86 10.57 -8.30
C GLU A 42 -17.64 11.50 -8.52
N LYS A 43 -17.13 11.55 -9.76
CA LYS A 43 -15.91 12.29 -10.13
C LYS A 43 -15.91 13.75 -9.68
N ASP A 44 -17.06 14.43 -9.75
CA ASP A 44 -17.19 15.84 -9.33
C ASP A 44 -16.98 16.07 -7.82
N ARG A 45 -17.18 15.02 -7.01
CA ARG A 45 -16.88 15.05 -5.57
C ARG A 45 -15.44 14.66 -5.27
N CYS A 46 -14.73 14.08 -6.24
CA CYS A 46 -13.33 13.70 -6.12
C CYS A 46 -12.46 14.93 -6.45
N GLN A 47 -11.98 15.63 -5.42
CA GLN A 47 -11.22 16.87 -5.62
C GLN A 47 -9.86 16.59 -6.27
N PRO A 48 -9.43 17.39 -7.25
CA PRO A 48 -8.12 17.22 -7.87
C PRO A 48 -6.98 17.50 -6.89
N ILE A 49 -5.87 16.79 -7.07
CA ILE A 49 -4.61 16.96 -6.34
C ILE A 49 -3.51 17.30 -7.35
N GLY A 50 -2.85 18.45 -7.15
CA GLY A 50 -1.75 18.90 -8.00
C GLY A 50 -0.41 18.33 -7.56
N GLU A 51 0.16 17.42 -8.37
CA GLU A 51 1.57 16.99 -8.30
C GLU A 51 2.04 16.59 -9.71
N PRO A 52 2.66 17.51 -10.47
CA PRO A 52 3.00 17.30 -11.89
C PRO A 52 3.93 16.11 -12.13
N ARG A 53 4.92 15.88 -11.26
CA ARG A 53 5.88 14.77 -11.40
C ARG A 53 5.22 13.42 -11.22
N LEU A 54 4.37 13.28 -10.21
CA LEU A 54 3.61 12.07 -9.99
C LEU A 54 2.65 11.81 -11.15
N LEU A 55 1.97 12.85 -11.66
CA LEU A 55 1.10 12.73 -12.82
C LEU A 55 1.88 12.27 -14.07
N ALA A 56 3.08 12.80 -14.29
CA ALA A 56 3.95 12.37 -15.38
C ALA A 56 4.35 10.89 -15.24
N ALA A 57 4.74 10.44 -14.04
CA ALA A 57 5.06 9.04 -13.77
C ALA A 57 3.85 8.12 -13.96
N VAL A 58 2.67 8.52 -13.47
CA VAL A 58 1.41 7.79 -13.68
C VAL A 58 1.08 7.68 -15.17
N ARG A 59 1.26 8.75 -15.95
CA ARG A 59 1.03 8.76 -17.41
C ARG A 59 1.96 7.80 -18.16
N LYS A 60 3.18 7.57 -17.68
CA LYS A 60 4.09 6.58 -18.28
C LYS A 60 3.54 5.16 -18.11
N VAL A 61 3.00 4.84 -16.94
CA VAL A 61 2.48 3.49 -16.63
C VAL A 61 1.09 3.25 -17.22
N LEU A 62 0.17 4.21 -17.09
CA LEU A 62 -1.24 4.05 -17.47
C LEU A 62 -1.59 4.62 -18.85
N GLY A 63 -0.78 5.55 -19.36
CA GLY A 63 -0.97 6.23 -20.63
C GLY A 63 -1.29 7.73 -20.50
N ALA A 64 -1.06 8.47 -21.58
CA ALA A 64 -1.18 9.92 -21.63
C ALA A 64 -2.61 10.46 -21.41
N GLN A 65 -3.63 9.59 -21.51
CA GLN A 65 -5.03 9.97 -21.29
C GLN A 65 -5.35 10.34 -19.84
N VAL A 66 -4.48 10.02 -18.87
CA VAL A 66 -4.68 10.40 -17.46
C VAL A 66 -4.47 11.91 -17.31
N GLU A 67 -5.53 12.65 -17.01
CA GLU A 67 -5.53 14.11 -16.92
C GLU A 67 -5.18 14.63 -15.54
N ASN A 68 -5.63 13.95 -14.47
CA ASN A 68 -5.49 14.43 -13.09
C ASN A 68 -5.46 13.31 -12.05
N LEU A 69 -4.91 13.64 -10.88
CA LEU A 69 -4.95 12.84 -9.66
C LEU A 69 -6.11 13.36 -8.81
N ARG A 70 -6.92 12.50 -8.17
CA ARG A 70 -8.08 12.96 -7.36
C ARG A 70 -8.21 12.27 -6.01
N ALA A 71 -8.52 13.05 -4.98
CA ALA A 71 -8.92 12.56 -3.67
C ALA A 71 -10.21 11.73 -3.75
N PRO A 72 -10.31 10.60 -3.03
CA PRO A 72 -11.58 9.90 -2.86
C PRO A 72 -12.68 10.82 -2.31
N PRO A 73 -13.95 10.57 -2.68
CA PRO A 73 -15.06 11.38 -2.19
C PRO A 73 -15.24 11.16 -0.68
N PHE A 74 -15.38 12.25 0.07
CA PHE A 74 -15.65 12.19 1.51
C PHE A 74 -16.76 13.17 1.89
N GLN A 75 -17.49 12.82 2.94
CA GLN A 75 -18.54 13.64 3.51
C GLN A 75 -17.92 14.71 4.42
N LYS A 76 -18.28 15.99 4.21
CA LYS A 76 -17.74 17.12 4.99
C LYS A 76 -18.49 17.37 6.30
N SER A 77 -19.74 16.92 6.41
CA SER A 77 -20.59 17.13 7.59
C SER A 77 -20.71 15.84 8.39
N GLU A 78 -20.52 15.91 9.71
CA GLU A 78 -20.72 14.77 10.63
C GLU A 78 -22.21 14.47 10.87
N LEU A 79 -23.08 15.47 10.69
CA LEU A 79 -24.52 15.34 10.85
C LEU A 79 -25.17 15.37 9.48
N VAL A 80 -25.65 14.21 9.03
CA VAL A 80 -26.36 14.07 7.75
C VAL A 80 -27.65 13.30 7.98
N ASP A 81 -28.72 13.80 7.38
CA ASP A 81 -30.01 13.12 7.37
C ASP A 81 -29.89 11.80 6.58
N PRO A 82 -30.17 10.63 7.16
CA PRO A 82 -30.09 9.34 6.46
C PRO A 82 -30.98 9.21 5.21
N TRP A 83 -31.92 10.13 5.00
CA TRP A 83 -32.77 10.18 3.81
C TRP A 83 -32.26 11.10 2.71
N SER A 84 -31.23 11.91 3.00
CA SER A 84 -30.71 12.88 2.04
C SER A 84 -29.71 12.25 1.07
N ALA A 85 -29.47 12.91 -0.06
CA ALA A 85 -28.48 12.45 -1.03
C ALA A 85 -27.06 12.47 -0.43
N GLU A 86 -26.81 13.39 0.50
CA GLU A 86 -25.53 13.53 1.20
C GLU A 86 -25.16 12.29 2.02
N ALA A 87 -26.15 11.52 2.50
CA ALA A 87 -25.90 10.28 3.25
C ALA A 87 -25.28 9.17 2.40
N ASN A 88 -25.37 9.27 1.08
CA ASN A 88 -24.80 8.32 0.14
C ASN A 88 -23.46 8.82 -0.47
N ILE A 89 -22.94 9.97 -0.02
CA ILE A 89 -21.63 10.44 -0.45
C ILE A 89 -20.55 9.54 0.14
N GLY A 90 -19.86 8.81 -0.73
CA GLY A 90 -18.74 7.95 -0.36
C GLY A 90 -18.28 7.11 -1.54
N VAL A 91 -17.40 6.16 -1.26
CA VAL A 91 -16.98 5.18 -2.26
C VAL A 91 -18.04 4.07 -2.36
N PRO A 92 -18.58 3.80 -3.56
CA PRO A 92 -19.61 2.78 -3.71
C PRO A 92 -19.05 1.38 -3.52
N VAL A 93 -19.88 0.52 -2.93
CA VAL A 93 -19.56 -0.89 -2.64
C VAL A 93 -20.73 -1.77 -3.04
N ARG A 94 -20.49 -3.07 -3.22
CA ARG A 94 -21.56 -4.06 -3.40
C ARG A 94 -21.36 -5.31 -2.55
N PRO A 95 -22.43 -5.99 -2.11
CA PRO A 95 -22.32 -7.25 -1.38
C PRO A 95 -21.49 -8.29 -2.16
N PHE A 96 -20.46 -8.82 -1.53
CA PHE A 96 -19.62 -9.89 -2.08
C PHE A 96 -18.91 -10.64 -0.92
N PRO A 97 -18.83 -11.99 -0.95
CA PRO A 97 -19.35 -12.90 -1.97
C PRO A 97 -20.87 -12.91 -2.09
N ARG A 98 -21.37 -13.42 -3.23
CA ARG A 98 -22.80 -13.67 -3.43
C ARG A 98 -23.30 -14.84 -2.60
N TRP A 99 -22.43 -15.82 -2.35
CA TRP A 99 -22.79 -17.01 -1.58
C TRP A 99 -22.86 -16.72 -0.08
N MET A 100 -23.98 -17.13 0.52
CA MET A 100 -24.27 -16.99 1.94
C MET A 100 -24.51 -18.36 2.58
N ARG A 101 -24.17 -18.46 3.86
CA ARG A 101 -24.39 -19.64 4.71
C ARG A 101 -25.32 -19.29 5.86
N CYS A 102 -26.44 -19.99 5.98
CA CYS A 102 -27.28 -19.91 7.18
C CYS A 102 -26.54 -20.51 8.40
N VAL A 103 -26.38 -19.73 9.48
CA VAL A 103 -25.65 -20.17 10.68
C VAL A 103 -26.33 -21.32 11.44
N LYS A 104 -27.64 -21.52 11.22
CA LYS A 104 -28.45 -22.48 11.98
C LYS A 104 -28.62 -23.81 11.27
N CYS A 105 -28.93 -23.79 9.98
CA CYS A 105 -29.21 -25.01 9.21
C CYS A 105 -28.12 -25.33 8.19
N GLY A 106 -27.10 -24.49 8.03
CA GLY A 106 -26.01 -24.70 7.09
C GLY A 106 -26.40 -24.53 5.61
N LEU A 107 -27.62 -24.07 5.29
CA LEU A 107 -28.01 -23.80 3.90
C LEU A 107 -26.99 -22.87 3.26
N LEU A 108 -26.47 -23.28 2.11
CA LEU A 108 -25.45 -22.58 1.35
C LEU A 108 -26.02 -22.30 -0.04
N SER A 109 -26.18 -21.02 -0.38
CA SER A 109 -26.77 -20.57 -1.63
C SER A 109 -26.36 -19.13 -1.94
N PRO A 110 -26.35 -18.69 -3.21
CA PRO A 110 -26.32 -17.27 -3.56
C PRO A 110 -27.49 -16.52 -2.90
N PHE A 111 -27.27 -15.29 -2.45
CA PHE A 111 -28.31 -14.46 -1.85
C PHE A 111 -29.42 -14.07 -2.84
N ASP A 112 -29.09 -14.00 -4.13
CA ASP A 112 -30.00 -13.64 -5.22
C ASP A 112 -30.85 -14.81 -5.74
N ALA A 113 -30.66 -16.02 -5.19
CA ALA A 113 -31.50 -17.18 -5.48
C ALA A 113 -32.87 -17.16 -4.77
N GLY A 114 -33.18 -16.11 -3.99
CA GLY A 114 -34.45 -15.96 -3.26
C GLY A 114 -34.57 -16.80 -1.98
N LEU A 115 -33.49 -17.47 -1.55
CA LEU A 115 -33.43 -18.26 -0.30
C LEU A 115 -32.99 -17.44 0.92
N PHE A 116 -32.46 -16.24 0.68
CA PHE A 116 -32.05 -15.30 1.71
C PHE A 116 -32.72 -13.94 1.48
N GLU A 117 -32.97 -13.21 2.55
CA GLU A 117 -33.58 -11.87 2.54
C GLU A 117 -32.64 -10.89 3.23
N ILE A 118 -32.42 -9.71 2.64
CA ILE A 118 -31.69 -8.63 3.30
C ILE A 118 -32.62 -7.89 4.27
N LYS A 119 -32.17 -7.71 5.51
CA LYS A 119 -32.83 -6.87 6.51
C LYS A 119 -32.02 -5.60 6.69
N GLU A 120 -32.37 -4.58 5.92
CA GLU A 120 -31.72 -3.28 5.98
C GLU A 120 -32.08 -2.50 7.24
N ASN A 121 -31.12 -1.70 7.72
CA ASN A 121 -31.36 -0.75 8.80
C ASN A 121 -30.60 0.56 8.56
N ARG A 122 -31.30 1.59 8.06
CA ARG A 122 -30.69 2.87 7.69
C ARG A 122 -30.12 3.67 8.86
N PHE A 123 -30.78 3.63 10.02
CA PHE A 123 -30.33 4.34 11.22
C PHE A 123 -29.25 3.59 12.00
N ARG A 124 -29.11 2.28 11.75
CA ARG A 124 -28.12 1.39 12.35
C ARG A 124 -27.53 0.50 11.26
N PRO A 125 -26.74 1.05 10.32
CA PRO A 125 -26.19 0.29 9.18
C PRO A 125 -25.44 -0.97 9.61
N GLU A 126 -24.84 -0.98 10.80
CA GLU A 126 -24.15 -2.14 11.36
C GLU A 126 -25.08 -3.33 11.66
N ARG A 127 -26.40 -3.12 11.66
CA ARG A 127 -27.41 -4.17 11.84
C ARG A 127 -27.95 -4.71 10.52
N THR A 128 -27.59 -4.10 9.40
CA THR A 128 -27.95 -4.58 8.06
C THR A 128 -27.33 -5.95 7.83
N ARG A 129 -28.15 -6.95 7.53
CA ARG A 129 -27.69 -8.34 7.42
C ARG A 129 -28.59 -9.19 6.53
N PHE A 130 -28.06 -10.29 6.02
CA PHE A 130 -28.86 -11.32 5.34
C PHE A 130 -29.42 -12.32 6.35
N VAL A 131 -30.64 -12.80 6.11
CA VAL A 131 -31.28 -13.83 6.92
C VAL A 131 -31.89 -14.93 6.05
N HIS A 132 -31.88 -16.16 6.57
CA HIS A 132 -32.71 -17.25 6.07
C HIS A 132 -34.06 -17.20 6.78
N LYS A 133 -35.08 -16.75 6.06
CA LYS A 133 -36.42 -16.55 6.59
C LYS A 133 -37.07 -17.87 7.00
N GLY A 134 -37.70 -17.92 8.17
CA GLY A 134 -38.47 -19.09 8.61
C GLY A 134 -37.65 -20.38 8.78
N CYS A 135 -36.35 -20.28 9.05
CA CYS A 135 -35.46 -21.42 9.19
C CYS A 135 -35.90 -22.39 10.31
N ARG A 136 -35.96 -23.68 9.98
CA ARG A 136 -36.37 -24.79 10.87
C ARG A 136 -35.20 -25.61 11.43
N GLY A 137 -33.98 -25.07 11.40
CA GLY A 137 -32.77 -25.79 11.86
C GLY A 137 -32.25 -26.83 10.86
N SER A 138 -31.13 -27.47 11.19
CA SER A 138 -30.44 -28.42 10.31
C SER A 138 -31.24 -29.68 10.00
N LYS A 139 -32.06 -30.14 10.95
CA LYS A 139 -32.97 -31.30 10.79
C LYS A 139 -34.36 -30.92 10.26
N GLY A 140 -34.65 -29.63 10.11
CA GLY A 140 -35.96 -29.14 9.65
C GLY A 140 -37.12 -29.32 10.64
N ASP A 141 -36.84 -29.70 11.88
CA ASP A 141 -37.78 -30.09 12.94
C ASP A 141 -38.08 -28.96 13.93
N GLN A 142 -37.38 -27.82 13.85
CA GLN A 142 -37.56 -26.73 14.79
C GLN A 142 -38.66 -25.74 14.34
N PRO A 143 -39.23 -24.96 15.27
CA PRO A 143 -40.14 -23.86 14.92
C PRO A 143 -39.49 -22.90 13.93
N ALA A 144 -40.27 -22.44 12.94
CA ALA A 144 -39.81 -21.51 11.92
C ALA A 144 -39.39 -20.19 12.58
N LYS A 145 -38.10 -19.86 12.48
CA LYS A 145 -37.54 -18.62 13.00
C LYS A 145 -36.42 -18.16 12.07
N ASP A 146 -36.39 -16.86 11.78
CA ASP A 146 -35.31 -16.27 10.99
C ASP A 146 -33.96 -16.56 11.63
N ALA A 147 -32.99 -16.96 10.81
CA ALA A 147 -31.63 -17.22 11.22
C ALA A 147 -30.68 -16.38 10.38
N ASP A 148 -29.63 -15.86 10.99
CA ASP A 148 -28.65 -15.05 10.26
C ASP A 148 -27.96 -15.87 9.16
N ALA A 149 -27.64 -15.20 8.06
CA ALA A 149 -26.88 -15.73 6.96
C ALA A 149 -25.59 -14.92 6.83
N VAL A 150 -24.46 -15.61 6.91
CA VAL A 150 -23.13 -15.01 6.85
C VAL A 150 -22.47 -15.30 5.50
N PRO A 151 -21.60 -14.42 4.99
CA PRO A 151 -20.86 -14.67 3.77
C PRO A 151 -20.11 -16.00 3.80
N ALA A 152 -20.15 -16.72 2.69
CA ALA A 152 -19.38 -17.94 2.54
C ALA A 152 -17.90 -17.57 2.38
N ARG A 153 -17.09 -17.83 3.41
CA ARG A 153 -15.70 -17.33 3.55
C ARG A 153 -14.66 -17.87 2.55
N PHE A 154 -15.07 -18.59 1.51
CA PHE A 154 -14.18 -19.19 0.52
C PHE A 154 -14.44 -18.51 -0.81
N LEU A 155 -13.37 -18.15 -1.50
CA LEU A 155 -13.37 -17.41 -2.77
C LEU A 155 -12.36 -18.04 -3.74
N LEU A 156 -12.43 -17.67 -5.01
CA LEU A 156 -11.37 -17.92 -5.99
C LEU A 156 -10.71 -16.61 -6.40
N ALA A 157 -9.38 -16.61 -6.49
CA ALA A 157 -8.61 -15.50 -7.04
C ALA A 157 -7.44 -16.02 -7.87
N CYS A 158 -6.92 -15.20 -8.78
CA CYS A 158 -5.71 -15.50 -9.56
C CYS A 158 -4.73 -14.32 -9.54
N ARG A 159 -3.54 -14.50 -10.14
CA ARG A 159 -2.48 -13.48 -10.15
C ARG A 159 -2.82 -12.25 -11.00
N ASP A 160 -3.65 -12.40 -12.04
CA ASP A 160 -4.21 -11.29 -12.83
C ASP A 160 -5.16 -10.37 -12.04
N GLY A 161 -5.47 -10.73 -10.79
CA GLY A 161 -6.29 -9.93 -9.89
C GLY A 161 -7.80 -10.18 -9.99
N HIS A 162 -8.22 -11.19 -10.77
CA HIS A 162 -9.61 -11.65 -10.77
C HIS A 162 -10.03 -12.17 -9.40
N LEU A 163 -11.32 -12.05 -9.12
CA LEU A 163 -11.95 -12.50 -7.89
C LEU A 163 -13.34 -13.07 -8.18
N ASP A 164 -13.63 -14.25 -7.66
CA ASP A 164 -14.89 -14.92 -7.89
C ASP A 164 -15.42 -15.59 -6.64
N ASP A 165 -16.73 -15.83 -6.64
CA ASP A 165 -17.36 -16.72 -5.69
C ASP A 165 -16.73 -18.11 -5.81
N PHE A 166 -16.55 -18.79 -4.67
CA PHE A 166 -16.11 -20.18 -4.72
C PHE A 166 -17.11 -21.05 -5.51
N PRO A 167 -16.65 -21.97 -6.38
CA PRO A 167 -17.51 -22.65 -7.33
C PRO A 167 -18.18 -23.86 -6.66
N TRP A 168 -19.07 -23.59 -5.69
CA TRP A 168 -19.61 -24.58 -4.77
C TRP A 168 -20.23 -25.81 -5.44
N HIS A 169 -21.04 -25.61 -6.49
CA HIS A 169 -21.64 -26.73 -7.23
C HIS A 169 -20.58 -27.58 -7.95
N TYR A 170 -19.66 -26.93 -8.66
CA TYR A 170 -18.57 -27.63 -9.37
C TYR A 170 -17.73 -28.43 -8.38
N PHE A 171 -17.33 -27.79 -7.28
CA PHE A 171 -16.47 -28.39 -6.27
C PHE A 171 -17.12 -29.62 -5.63
N VAL A 172 -18.37 -29.53 -5.16
CA VAL A 172 -19.07 -30.64 -4.49
C VAL A 172 -19.27 -31.84 -5.42
N HIS A 173 -19.51 -31.59 -6.71
CA HIS A 173 -19.77 -32.66 -7.68
C HIS A 173 -18.52 -33.16 -8.42
N GLY A 174 -17.34 -32.59 -8.13
CA GLY A 174 -16.09 -32.97 -8.80
C GLY A 174 -16.04 -32.59 -10.28
N GLY A 175 -16.75 -31.53 -10.68
CA GLY A 175 -16.82 -31.09 -12.06
C GLY A 175 -18.16 -30.45 -12.42
N ASN A 176 -18.35 -30.18 -13.71
CA ASN A 176 -19.63 -29.70 -14.23
C ASN A 176 -20.74 -30.75 -13.98
N SER A 177 -21.84 -30.30 -13.39
CA SER A 177 -22.98 -31.15 -13.03
C SER A 177 -24.29 -30.43 -13.36
N SER A 178 -25.29 -31.19 -13.81
CA SER A 178 -26.66 -30.70 -14.03
C SER A 178 -27.49 -30.65 -12.73
N CYS A 179 -26.94 -31.09 -11.60
CA CYS A 179 -27.61 -31.09 -10.31
C CYS A 179 -27.83 -29.67 -9.79
N LYS A 180 -29.10 -29.28 -9.63
CA LYS A 180 -29.54 -27.98 -9.10
C LYS A 180 -29.95 -28.02 -7.63
N GLY A 181 -29.60 -29.09 -6.91
CA GLY A 181 -29.95 -29.25 -5.50
C GLY A 181 -29.28 -28.22 -4.61
N THR A 182 -29.95 -27.81 -3.52
CA THR A 182 -29.36 -26.91 -2.52
C THR A 182 -28.15 -27.55 -1.84
N LEU A 183 -27.23 -26.72 -1.37
CA LEU A 183 -26.04 -27.16 -0.67
C LEU A 183 -26.15 -26.92 0.84
N ARG A 184 -25.51 -27.77 1.62
CA ARG A 184 -25.39 -27.68 3.07
C ARG A 184 -23.94 -27.67 3.47
N PHE A 185 -23.53 -26.63 4.17
CA PHE A 185 -22.24 -26.53 4.83
C PHE A 185 -22.37 -26.99 6.28
N PHE A 186 -21.53 -27.93 6.70
CA PHE A 186 -21.56 -28.49 8.05
C PHE A 186 -20.16 -28.86 8.51
N GLU A 187 -20.01 -29.03 9.82
CA GLU A 187 -18.80 -29.48 10.46
C GLU A 187 -18.96 -30.95 10.87
N SER A 188 -17.93 -31.76 10.61
CA SER A 188 -17.86 -33.17 10.96
C SER A 188 -16.77 -33.36 11.99
N GLY A 189 -17.14 -33.52 13.26
CA GLY A 189 -16.20 -33.68 14.38
C GLY A 189 -16.37 -32.61 15.46
N ALA A 190 -15.49 -32.61 16.46
CA ALA A 190 -15.53 -31.70 17.60
C ALA A 190 -14.51 -30.54 17.52
N SER A 191 -13.78 -30.38 16.40
CA SER A 191 -12.79 -29.32 16.23
C SER A 191 -13.05 -28.46 14.98
N LEU A 192 -12.91 -27.13 15.13
CA LEU A 192 -13.08 -26.11 14.09
C LEU A 192 -11.96 -26.08 13.03
N GLN A 193 -11.22 -27.18 12.88
CA GLN A 193 -10.15 -27.30 11.89
C GLN A 193 -10.73 -27.43 10.47
N THR A 194 -10.04 -26.88 9.48
CA THR A 194 -10.48 -26.88 8.07
C THR A 194 -10.80 -28.28 7.53
N GLU A 195 -10.12 -29.29 8.06
CA GLU A 195 -10.28 -30.72 7.76
C GLU A 195 -11.71 -31.23 8.03
N ASN A 196 -12.37 -30.64 9.04
CA ASN A 196 -13.70 -31.03 9.50
C ASN A 196 -14.82 -30.28 8.78
N LEU A 197 -14.51 -29.41 7.82
CA LEU A 197 -15.52 -28.63 7.10
C LEU A 197 -15.94 -29.35 5.83
N TRP A 198 -17.24 -29.59 5.69
CA TRP A 198 -17.83 -30.35 4.59
C TRP A 198 -18.97 -29.59 3.94
N VAL A 199 -19.15 -29.86 2.65
CA VAL A 199 -20.32 -29.43 1.89
C VAL A 199 -21.00 -30.65 1.30
N LYS A 200 -22.33 -30.69 1.38
CA LYS A 200 -23.17 -31.75 0.82
C LYS A 200 -24.27 -31.17 -0.06
N CYS A 201 -24.62 -31.84 -1.14
CA CYS A 201 -25.82 -31.56 -1.91
C CYS A 201 -27.04 -32.31 -1.35
N ASP A 202 -28.13 -31.60 -1.12
CA ASP A 202 -29.38 -32.16 -0.57
C ASP A 202 -30.11 -33.08 -1.56
N ALA A 203 -29.87 -32.94 -2.87
CA ALA A 203 -30.58 -33.71 -3.90
C ALA A 203 -29.90 -35.05 -4.25
N CYS A 204 -28.58 -35.06 -4.45
CA CYS A 204 -27.83 -36.25 -4.88
C CYS A 204 -26.96 -36.86 -3.78
N ASN A 205 -26.90 -36.25 -2.59
CA ASN A 205 -26.04 -36.63 -1.46
C ASN A 205 -24.53 -36.56 -1.72
N ALA A 206 -24.07 -36.04 -2.88
CA ALA A 206 -22.65 -35.78 -3.11
C ALA A 206 -22.10 -34.88 -1.99
N SER A 207 -20.93 -35.21 -1.46
CA SER A 207 -20.28 -34.45 -0.42
C SER A 207 -18.78 -34.36 -0.64
N ARG A 208 -18.19 -33.25 -0.20
CA ARG A 208 -16.74 -33.03 -0.32
C ARG A 208 -16.22 -32.23 0.87
N SER A 209 -15.02 -32.59 1.32
CA SER A 209 -14.27 -31.84 2.33
C SER A 209 -13.66 -30.58 1.72
N ILE A 210 -13.77 -29.47 2.42
CA ILE A 210 -13.17 -28.18 2.04
C ILE A 210 -11.64 -28.23 1.98
N ALA A 211 -11.01 -29.12 2.75
CA ALA A 211 -9.55 -29.27 2.72
C ALA A 211 -9.03 -29.59 1.31
N GLN A 212 -9.84 -30.24 0.46
CA GLN A 212 -9.51 -30.56 -0.93
C GLN A 212 -9.51 -29.34 -1.86
N ALA A 213 -9.95 -28.17 -1.40
CA ALA A 213 -9.90 -26.92 -2.16
C ALA A 213 -8.53 -26.20 -2.07
N PHE A 214 -7.62 -26.65 -1.20
CA PHE A 214 -6.37 -25.95 -0.91
C PHE A 214 -5.14 -26.74 -1.34
N GLY A 215 -4.03 -26.01 -1.49
CA GLY A 215 -2.73 -26.57 -1.84
C GLY A 215 -2.77 -27.32 -3.18
N LYS A 216 -2.01 -28.42 -3.26
CA LYS A 216 -1.92 -29.23 -4.48
C LYS A 216 -3.26 -29.85 -4.87
N ALA A 217 -4.05 -30.30 -3.89
CA ALA A 217 -5.39 -30.85 -4.14
C ALA A 217 -6.35 -29.81 -4.74
N GLY A 218 -6.22 -28.54 -4.34
CA GLY A 218 -7.01 -27.45 -4.91
C GLY A 218 -6.81 -27.31 -6.42
N LYS A 219 -5.57 -27.44 -6.90
CA LYS A 219 -5.26 -27.37 -8.35
C LYS A 219 -6.02 -28.41 -9.17
N ASP A 220 -6.18 -29.61 -8.64
CA ASP A 220 -6.86 -30.71 -9.32
C ASP A 220 -8.39 -30.64 -9.19
N ASN A 221 -8.91 -29.95 -8.17
CA ASN A 221 -10.33 -29.95 -7.79
C ASN A 221 -11.08 -28.66 -8.10
N LEU A 222 -10.38 -27.60 -8.50
CA LEU A 222 -10.94 -26.29 -8.82
C LEU A 222 -10.92 -26.06 -10.34
N PRO A 223 -11.90 -25.31 -10.88
CA PRO A 223 -11.89 -24.91 -12.28
C PRO A 223 -10.82 -23.84 -12.52
N SER A 224 -10.47 -23.62 -13.79
CA SER A 224 -9.67 -22.48 -14.22
C SER A 224 -10.32 -21.14 -13.87
N CYS A 225 -9.51 -20.07 -13.87
CA CYS A 225 -10.04 -18.72 -13.69
C CYS A 225 -11.05 -18.38 -14.80
N ARG A 226 -12.13 -17.67 -14.44
CA ARG A 226 -13.14 -17.20 -15.40
C ARG A 226 -12.94 -15.75 -15.84
N GLY A 227 -11.88 -15.09 -15.38
CA GLY A 227 -11.65 -13.68 -15.70
C GLY A 227 -12.53 -12.67 -14.95
N ARG A 228 -13.18 -13.06 -13.83
CA ARG A 228 -14.18 -12.19 -13.17
C ARG A 228 -13.55 -11.02 -12.41
N HIS A 229 -13.99 -9.81 -12.72
CA HIS A 229 -13.74 -8.58 -11.97
C HIS A 229 -15.02 -8.11 -11.28
N PRO A 230 -15.25 -8.47 -10.00
CA PRO A 230 -16.50 -8.15 -9.35
C PRO A 230 -16.62 -6.66 -9.06
N HIS A 231 -15.54 -5.90 -8.92
CA HIS A 231 -15.64 -4.44 -8.75
C HIS A 231 -16.07 -3.70 -10.02
N LEU A 232 -15.91 -4.31 -11.20
CA LEU A 232 -16.23 -3.71 -12.52
C LEU A 232 -17.47 -4.33 -13.18
N ASP A 233 -18.05 -5.34 -12.53
CA ASP A 233 -19.08 -6.20 -13.11
C ASP A 233 -18.73 -6.75 -14.50
N HIS A 234 -17.47 -7.17 -14.64
CA HIS A 234 -16.88 -7.58 -15.91
C HIS A 234 -16.24 -8.96 -15.82
N PHE A 235 -16.12 -9.62 -16.97
CA PHE A 235 -15.34 -10.84 -17.15
C PHE A 235 -14.41 -10.61 -18.33
N ASP A 236 -13.11 -10.80 -18.11
CA ASP A 236 -12.14 -10.85 -19.18
C ASP A 236 -12.40 -12.10 -20.04
N GLU A 237 -12.18 -12.02 -21.36
CA GLU A 237 -12.55 -13.08 -22.30
C GLU A 237 -11.74 -14.37 -22.07
N GLU A 238 -10.47 -14.23 -21.72
CA GLU A 238 -9.54 -15.32 -21.48
C GLU A 238 -8.68 -15.02 -20.23
N CYS A 239 -8.34 -16.08 -19.49
CA CYS A 239 -7.40 -16.00 -18.38
C CYS A 239 -6.73 -17.37 -18.22
N ASP A 240 -5.42 -17.42 -18.45
CA ASP A 240 -4.61 -18.63 -18.37
C ASP A 240 -4.03 -18.89 -16.97
N GLU A 241 -4.28 -17.98 -16.03
CA GLU A 241 -3.80 -18.10 -14.65
C GLU A 241 -4.52 -19.21 -13.86
N GLU A 242 -3.75 -19.89 -13.01
CA GLU A 242 -4.30 -20.87 -12.08
C GLU A 242 -5.14 -20.18 -10.98
N ALA A 243 -6.43 -20.50 -10.91
CA ALA A 243 -7.28 -20.05 -9.81
C ALA A 243 -6.87 -20.72 -8.49
N ARG A 244 -6.74 -19.92 -7.43
CA ARG A 244 -6.44 -20.39 -6.07
C ARG A 244 -7.59 -20.09 -5.13
N ALA A 245 -7.91 -21.04 -4.26
CA ALA A 245 -8.82 -20.80 -3.15
C ALA A 245 -8.18 -19.82 -2.17
N VAL A 246 -8.88 -18.73 -1.89
CA VAL A 246 -8.50 -17.75 -0.87
C VAL A 246 -9.63 -17.62 0.16
N LEU A 247 -9.27 -17.23 1.38
CA LEU A 247 -10.23 -16.99 2.44
C LEU A 247 -10.64 -15.52 2.44
N LEU A 248 -11.92 -15.28 2.67
CA LEU A 248 -12.43 -13.95 2.96
C LEU A 248 -11.67 -13.36 4.16
N GLY A 249 -11.11 -12.16 3.99
CA GLY A 249 -10.27 -11.50 4.99
C GLY A 249 -8.79 -11.93 4.99
N SER A 250 -8.35 -12.75 4.03
CA SER A 250 -6.91 -13.06 3.91
C SER A 250 -6.12 -11.85 3.42
N THR A 251 -4.92 -11.63 3.98
CA THR A 251 -4.04 -10.50 3.61
C THR A 251 -3.57 -10.58 2.16
N ASN A 252 -3.45 -11.78 1.61
CA ASN A 252 -3.09 -11.99 0.20
C ASN A 252 -4.27 -11.83 -0.77
N SER A 253 -5.42 -11.33 -0.31
CA SER A 253 -6.58 -11.12 -1.17
C SER A 253 -6.45 -9.89 -2.05
N TRP A 254 -5.66 -8.88 -1.70
CA TRP A 254 -5.52 -7.63 -2.46
C TRP A 254 -4.24 -6.89 -2.07
N PHE A 255 -3.43 -6.50 -3.05
CA PHE A 255 -2.22 -5.71 -2.84
C PHE A 255 -2.24 -4.47 -3.73
N PRO A 256 -2.05 -3.26 -3.18
CA PRO A 256 -2.08 -2.05 -3.98
C PRO A 256 -0.83 -1.94 -4.86
N ILE A 257 -0.99 -1.36 -6.04
CA ILE A 257 0.13 -0.82 -6.84
C ILE A 257 0.01 0.69 -6.83
N THR A 258 0.99 1.34 -6.20
CA THR A 258 0.99 2.79 -6.01
C THR A 258 2.28 3.42 -6.48
N LEU A 259 2.19 4.68 -6.87
CA LEU A 259 3.35 5.56 -7.03
C LEU A 259 3.24 6.69 -6.01
N SER A 260 4.37 7.13 -5.45
CA SER A 260 4.43 8.32 -4.61
C SER A 260 5.54 9.27 -5.01
N ALA A 261 5.24 10.55 -4.82
CA ALA A 261 6.21 11.63 -4.96
C ALA A 261 6.19 12.48 -3.68
N LEU A 262 7.38 12.86 -3.22
CA LEU A 262 7.52 13.88 -2.20
C LEU A 262 7.51 15.25 -2.89
N ALA A 263 6.76 16.21 -2.33
CA ALA A 263 6.69 17.57 -2.85
C ALA A 263 7.95 18.38 -2.49
N ILE A 264 9.10 17.88 -2.94
CA ILE A 264 10.40 18.51 -2.81
C ILE A 264 10.60 19.42 -4.02
N PRO A 265 10.91 20.72 -3.85
CA PRO A 265 11.10 21.63 -4.97
C PRO A 265 12.31 21.21 -5.82
N GLN A 266 12.31 21.49 -7.11
CA GLN A 266 13.49 21.25 -7.94
C GLN A 266 14.63 22.17 -7.49
N ALA A 267 15.83 21.61 -7.33
CA ALA A 267 16.98 22.32 -6.77
C ALA A 267 17.40 23.59 -7.56
N LYS A 268 17.03 23.67 -8.85
CA LYS A 268 17.52 24.71 -9.77
C LYS A 268 16.49 25.82 -10.09
N ASP A 269 15.20 25.60 -9.88
CA ASP A 269 14.15 26.60 -10.21
C ASP A 269 12.91 26.53 -9.30
N PRO A 270 13.00 27.04 -8.05
CA PRO A 270 11.86 27.07 -7.14
C PRO A 270 10.71 27.97 -7.61
N LEU A 271 11.00 29.06 -8.35
CA LEU A 271 9.97 29.97 -8.84
C LEU A 271 9.22 29.36 -10.03
N GLY A 272 9.92 28.80 -11.01
CA GLY A 272 9.28 28.09 -12.11
C GLY A 272 8.43 26.91 -11.63
N GLN A 273 8.83 26.22 -10.56
CA GLN A 273 8.00 25.19 -9.94
C GLN A 273 6.71 25.77 -9.34
N LEU A 274 6.76 26.90 -8.62
CA LEU A 274 5.54 27.54 -8.10
C LEU A 274 4.60 27.99 -9.23
N ILE A 275 5.14 28.47 -10.35
CA ILE A 275 4.36 28.82 -11.54
C ILE A 275 3.71 27.58 -12.15
N GLN A 276 4.44 26.46 -12.25
CA GLN A 276 3.91 25.19 -12.74
C GLN A 276 2.80 24.64 -11.82
N ASP A 277 3.05 24.63 -10.50
CA ASP A 277 2.12 24.10 -9.50
C ASP A 277 0.82 24.91 -9.44
N GLY A 278 0.91 26.21 -9.69
CA GLY A 278 -0.22 27.14 -9.69
C GLY A 278 -0.66 27.61 -11.07
N TRP A 279 -0.34 26.88 -12.14
CA TRP A 279 -0.51 27.37 -13.52
C TRP A 279 -1.94 27.83 -13.85
N GLU A 280 -2.95 27.18 -13.25
CA GLU A 280 -4.38 27.55 -13.35
C GLU A 280 -4.70 28.99 -12.88
N PHE A 281 -3.82 29.61 -12.09
CA PHE A 281 -3.97 30.99 -11.65
C PHE A 281 -3.26 31.99 -12.58
N PHE A 282 -2.38 31.49 -13.44
CA PHE A 282 -1.48 32.30 -14.27
C PHE A 282 -1.74 32.16 -15.77
N ASP A 283 -2.45 31.11 -16.21
CA ASP A 283 -2.68 30.76 -17.61
C ASP A 283 -3.31 31.91 -18.42
N ASP A 284 -4.27 32.61 -17.84
CA ASP A 284 -5.03 33.70 -18.43
C ASP A 284 -4.40 35.09 -18.22
N LEU A 285 -3.26 35.22 -17.51
CA LEU A 285 -2.68 36.52 -17.20
C LEU A 285 -1.90 37.12 -18.38
N ASP A 286 -2.33 38.27 -18.88
CA ASP A 286 -1.75 38.91 -20.07
C ASP A 286 -0.76 40.05 -19.77
N SER A 287 -0.56 40.40 -18.49
CA SER A 287 0.29 41.51 -18.09
C SER A 287 0.86 41.37 -16.67
N GLU A 288 2.02 41.99 -16.42
CA GLU A 288 2.66 42.06 -15.10
C GLU A 288 1.74 42.69 -14.03
N ALA A 289 0.91 43.66 -14.42
CA ALA A 289 -0.04 44.29 -13.51
C ALA A 289 -1.11 43.30 -12.99
N ALA A 290 -1.55 42.36 -13.84
CA ALA A 290 -2.49 41.31 -13.45
C ALA A 290 -1.86 40.33 -12.45
N VAL A 291 -0.57 40.03 -12.61
CA VAL A 291 0.20 39.18 -11.67
C VAL A 291 0.17 39.76 -10.25
N ALA A 292 0.37 41.07 -10.09
CA ALA A 292 0.35 41.69 -8.77
C ALA A 292 -1.01 41.51 -8.04
N VAL A 293 -2.11 41.58 -8.79
CA VAL A 293 -3.47 41.37 -8.25
C VAL A 293 -3.69 39.91 -7.89
N THR A 294 -3.31 38.99 -8.78
CA THR A 294 -3.42 37.55 -8.57
C THR A 294 -2.59 37.09 -7.37
N VAL A 295 -1.32 37.49 -7.26
CA VAL A 295 -0.46 37.16 -6.11
C VAL A 295 -1.07 37.64 -4.79
N LYS A 296 -1.67 38.84 -4.78
CA LYS A 296 -2.36 39.37 -3.60
C LYS A 296 -3.61 38.55 -3.24
N ALA A 297 -4.36 38.07 -4.24
CA ALA A 297 -5.50 37.18 -4.03
C ALA A 297 -5.05 35.81 -3.51
N LEU A 298 -4.03 35.20 -4.13
CA LEU A 298 -3.44 33.92 -3.73
C LEU A 298 -2.90 33.94 -2.30
N LYS A 299 -2.27 35.05 -1.90
CA LYS A 299 -1.84 35.27 -0.51
C LYS A 299 -3.03 35.30 0.46
N LYS A 300 -4.14 35.94 0.07
CA LYS A 300 -5.33 36.06 0.91
C LYS A 300 -6.09 34.74 1.04
N THR A 301 -6.12 33.93 -0.02
CA THR A 301 -6.77 32.61 -0.02
C THR A 301 -5.85 31.51 0.49
N GLY A 302 -4.54 31.74 0.54
CA GLY A 302 -3.53 30.73 0.86
C GLY A 302 -3.36 29.67 -0.23
N ALA A 303 -3.85 29.92 -1.45
CA ALA A 303 -3.91 28.93 -2.52
C ALA A 303 -2.53 28.58 -3.11
N LEU A 304 -1.59 29.54 -3.10
CA LEU A 304 -0.20 29.31 -3.50
C LEU A 304 0.74 30.01 -2.52
N PRO A 305 1.05 29.39 -1.37
CA PRO A 305 1.93 30.00 -0.38
C PRO A 305 3.32 30.25 -0.97
N GLY A 306 4.05 31.26 -0.50
CA GLY A 306 5.45 31.49 -0.88
C GLY A 306 5.67 32.19 -2.23
N ILE A 307 4.67 32.25 -3.12
CA ILE A 307 4.77 33.03 -4.36
C ILE A 307 4.96 34.53 -4.08
N ASP A 308 4.40 35.01 -2.96
CA ASP A 308 4.50 36.40 -2.53
C ASP A 308 5.90 36.81 -2.04
N LYS A 309 6.84 35.85 -1.91
CA LYS A 309 8.25 36.11 -1.61
C LYS A 309 9.03 36.61 -2.84
N TYR A 310 8.51 36.40 -4.04
CA TYR A 310 9.15 36.77 -5.30
C TYR A 310 8.62 38.11 -5.82
N PRO A 311 9.47 38.94 -6.46
CA PRO A 311 9.01 40.17 -7.07
C PRO A 311 8.15 39.86 -8.30
N VAL A 312 7.13 40.69 -8.53
CA VAL A 312 6.13 40.50 -9.60
C VAL A 312 6.78 40.39 -10.98
N SER A 313 7.88 41.12 -11.21
CA SER A 313 8.67 41.06 -12.44
C SER A 313 9.27 39.67 -12.72
N ASP A 314 9.81 39.02 -11.69
CA ASP A 314 10.44 37.70 -11.83
C ASP A 314 9.36 36.63 -12.03
N ILE A 315 8.22 36.78 -11.37
CA ILE A 315 7.03 35.94 -11.56
C ILE A 315 6.53 36.06 -13.01
N TRP A 316 6.45 37.29 -13.55
CA TRP A 316 6.05 37.52 -14.94
C TRP A 316 7.02 36.87 -15.94
N VAL A 317 8.34 37.04 -15.74
CA VAL A 317 9.36 36.39 -16.58
C VAL A 317 9.24 34.87 -16.51
N ALA A 318 8.99 34.30 -15.33
CA ALA A 318 8.79 32.86 -15.16
C ALA A 318 7.50 32.36 -15.84
N ILE A 319 6.41 33.14 -15.81
CA ILE A 319 5.18 32.86 -16.56
C ILE A 319 5.45 32.85 -18.06
N GLU A 320 6.15 33.87 -18.59
CA GLU A 320 6.51 33.94 -20.01
C GLU A 320 7.45 32.80 -20.43
N ALA A 321 8.42 32.45 -19.57
CA ALA A 321 9.31 31.32 -19.78
C ALA A 321 8.52 29.99 -19.81
N HIS A 322 7.53 29.82 -18.93
CA HIS A 322 6.68 28.63 -18.92
C HIS A 322 5.76 28.54 -20.15
N ARG A 323 5.22 29.67 -20.64
CA ARG A 323 4.43 29.70 -21.89
C ARG A 323 5.26 29.37 -23.12
N ASN A 324 6.48 29.90 -23.19
CA ASN A 324 7.34 29.78 -24.36
C ASN A 324 8.17 28.49 -24.36
N GLY A 325 8.46 27.94 -23.17
CA GLY A 325 9.18 26.69 -22.98
C GLY A 325 8.22 25.53 -22.80
N GLY A 326 7.72 24.98 -23.92
CA GLY A 326 6.88 23.78 -23.90
C GLY A 326 7.58 22.63 -23.16
N GLY A 327 6.95 22.20 -22.05
CA GLY A 327 7.16 20.94 -21.33
C GLY A 327 8.61 20.45 -21.21
N GLN A 328 9.28 20.76 -20.09
CA GLN A 328 10.46 20.00 -19.68
C GLN A 328 10.16 18.49 -19.71
N GLU A 329 11.13 17.73 -20.22
CA GLU A 329 11.05 16.29 -20.48
C GLU A 329 10.42 15.53 -19.30
N ALA A 330 9.48 14.64 -19.62
CA ALA A 330 8.77 13.85 -18.63
C ALA A 330 9.75 12.92 -17.92
N VAL A 331 10.01 13.27 -16.67
CA VAL A 331 10.88 12.61 -15.71
C VAL A 331 10.26 11.24 -15.29
N GLY A 332 11.00 10.13 -15.42
CA GLY A 332 10.56 8.75 -15.09
C GLY A 332 10.44 8.38 -13.60
N GLU A 333 10.12 7.13 -13.27
CA GLU A 333 10.01 6.68 -11.87
C GLU A 333 11.38 6.64 -11.16
N ALA A 334 12.44 6.19 -11.87
CA ALA A 334 13.84 6.38 -11.47
C ALA A 334 14.23 7.87 -11.32
N ASP A 335 13.46 8.73 -11.97
CA ASP A 335 13.64 10.17 -12.01
C ASP A 335 12.80 10.87 -10.94
N ILE A 336 12.04 10.16 -10.10
CA ILE A 336 11.47 10.76 -8.88
C ILE A 336 12.55 10.79 -7.79
N LYS A 337 13.22 9.65 -7.54
CA LYS A 337 14.22 9.54 -6.45
C LYS A 337 15.51 10.32 -6.73
N GLY A 338 15.93 10.45 -7.98
CA GLY A 338 17.14 11.20 -8.35
C GLY A 338 17.07 12.70 -7.98
N PRO A 339 16.10 13.46 -8.48
CA PRO A 339 15.87 14.85 -8.10
C PRO A 339 15.59 15.06 -6.61
N GLU A 340 14.87 14.14 -5.96
CA GLU A 340 14.71 14.16 -4.50
C GLU A 340 16.06 14.07 -3.78
N TRP A 341 16.92 13.13 -4.21
CA TRP A 341 18.28 12.96 -3.68
C TRP A 341 19.14 14.21 -3.89
N GLU A 342 19.10 14.83 -5.06
CA GLU A 342 19.85 16.06 -5.34
C GLU A 342 19.49 17.18 -4.36
N VAL A 343 18.21 17.36 -4.05
CA VAL A 343 17.75 18.41 -3.13
C VAL A 343 18.11 18.08 -1.68
N LEU A 344 17.94 16.82 -1.27
CA LEU A 344 18.27 16.36 0.09
C LEU A 344 19.79 16.41 0.36
N THR A 345 20.61 16.28 -0.67
CA THR A 345 22.08 16.31 -0.55
C THR A 345 22.71 17.65 -0.92
N ALA A 346 21.94 18.60 -1.47
CA ALA A 346 22.38 19.96 -1.78
C ALA A 346 23.06 20.63 -0.57
N GLY A 347 24.06 21.49 -0.82
CA GLY A 347 24.81 22.16 0.25
C GLY A 347 23.90 23.03 1.14
N ASN A 348 22.94 23.71 0.53
CA ASN A 348 21.90 24.51 1.18
C ASN A 348 20.52 24.03 0.70
N PRO A 349 19.96 22.98 1.33
CA PRO A 349 18.62 22.53 0.98
C PRO A 349 17.59 23.63 1.35
N PRO A 350 16.44 23.69 0.66
CA PRO A 350 15.42 24.70 0.93
C PRO A 350 14.98 24.69 2.39
N ALA A 351 15.12 25.84 3.04
CA ALA A 351 14.84 26.00 4.48
C ALA A 351 13.41 26.47 4.78
N ASP A 352 12.64 26.92 3.78
CA ASP A 352 11.25 27.38 3.95
C ASP A 352 10.52 27.48 2.60
N TYR A 353 10.02 26.34 2.11
CA TYR A 353 9.18 26.20 0.91
C TYR A 353 7.76 25.73 1.31
N PRO A 354 6.69 26.10 0.59
CA PRO A 354 5.28 25.86 0.98
C PRO A 354 4.97 24.47 1.50
N HIS A 355 5.52 23.43 0.88
CA HIS A 355 5.29 22.03 1.22
C HIS A 355 6.57 21.28 1.64
N PHE A 356 7.67 22.00 1.81
CA PHE A 356 8.98 21.42 2.15
C PHE A 356 9.79 22.37 3.02
N MET A 357 10.17 21.93 4.22
CA MET A 357 10.98 22.72 5.14
C MET A 357 12.05 21.83 5.75
N SER A 358 13.32 22.14 5.50
CA SER A 358 14.44 21.34 5.96
C SER A 358 15.38 22.11 6.87
N LYS A 359 15.94 21.42 7.86
CA LYS A 359 16.92 21.96 8.80
C LYS A 359 18.05 20.97 9.01
N LYS A 360 19.27 21.41 8.71
CA LYS A 360 20.48 20.62 8.98
C LYS A 360 20.80 20.61 10.48
N VAL A 361 21.11 19.43 10.99
CA VAL A 361 21.59 19.24 12.37
C VAL A 361 22.94 18.53 12.39
N ALA A 362 23.60 18.52 13.55
CA ALA A 362 24.83 17.77 13.73
C ALA A 362 24.58 16.26 13.61
N THR A 363 25.62 15.51 13.25
CA THR A 363 25.59 14.05 13.28
C THR A 363 25.52 13.56 14.73
N PRO A 364 24.79 12.48 15.03
CA PRO A 364 24.71 11.92 16.38
C PRO A 364 26.08 11.51 16.95
N PRO A 365 26.36 11.80 18.24
CA PRO A 365 27.63 11.44 18.86
C PRO A 365 27.96 9.94 18.80
N GLY A 366 29.12 9.60 18.27
CA GLY A 366 29.60 8.23 18.07
C GLY A 366 29.23 7.60 16.72
N PHE A 367 28.56 8.33 15.83
CA PHE A 367 28.18 7.89 14.48
C PHE A 367 28.82 8.74 13.36
N GLU A 368 29.69 9.68 13.69
CA GLU A 368 30.28 10.66 12.76
C GLU A 368 31.09 10.02 11.63
N ASN A 369 31.70 8.85 11.89
CA ASN A 369 32.47 8.10 10.89
C ASN A 369 31.60 7.29 9.91
N ARG A 370 30.28 7.24 10.12
CA ARG A 370 29.34 6.41 9.36
C ARG A 370 28.18 7.21 8.78
N ILE A 371 27.78 8.28 9.46
CA ILE A 371 26.71 9.19 9.05
C ILE A 371 27.35 10.51 8.62
N ALA A 372 27.18 10.86 7.35
CA ALA A 372 27.71 12.10 6.78
C ALA A 372 26.82 13.31 7.06
N ARG A 373 25.49 13.12 7.12
CA ARG A 373 24.53 14.21 7.31
C ARG A 373 23.20 13.71 7.88
N VAL A 374 22.58 14.57 8.69
CA VAL A 374 21.18 14.43 9.10
C VAL A 374 20.42 15.72 8.77
N LEU A 375 19.26 15.59 8.13
CA LEU A 375 18.31 16.68 7.90
C LEU A 375 16.98 16.38 8.60
N LEU A 376 16.45 17.37 9.29
CA LEU A 376 15.10 17.35 9.83
C LEU A 376 14.17 18.00 8.82
N LEU A 377 13.16 17.26 8.36
CA LEU A 377 12.12 17.75 7.48
C LEU A 377 10.92 18.16 8.35
N GLU A 378 10.88 19.43 8.74
CA GLU A 378 9.84 20.01 9.60
C GLU A 378 8.50 20.18 8.86
N ARG A 379 8.53 20.17 7.53
CA ARG A 379 7.35 20.12 6.67
C ARG A 379 7.66 19.25 5.46
N LEU A 380 6.82 18.26 5.18
CA LEU A 380 6.92 17.40 4.02
C LEU A 380 5.52 17.06 3.53
N ARG A 381 5.24 17.26 2.24
CA ARG A 381 4.01 16.75 1.60
C ARG A 381 4.34 15.52 0.77
N GLU A 382 3.64 14.42 1.00
CA GLU A 382 3.64 13.25 0.12
C GLU A 382 2.33 13.21 -0.67
N VAL A 383 2.41 12.96 -1.97
CA VAL A 383 1.25 12.57 -2.78
C VAL A 383 1.44 11.13 -3.23
N ASN A 384 0.41 10.31 -3.04
CA ASN A 384 0.39 8.91 -3.47
C ASN A 384 -0.80 8.67 -4.39
N ALA A 385 -0.58 7.95 -5.49
CA ALA A 385 -1.61 7.57 -6.45
C ALA A 385 -1.74 6.05 -6.52
N LEU A 386 -2.97 5.55 -6.60
CA LEU A 386 -3.28 4.14 -6.83
C LEU A 386 -3.43 3.89 -8.33
N LEU A 387 -2.66 2.95 -8.87
CA LEU A 387 -2.62 2.65 -10.31
C LEU A 387 -3.42 1.39 -10.66
N GLY A 388 -3.45 0.44 -9.72
CA GLY A 388 -4.02 -0.88 -9.89
C GLY A 388 -3.79 -1.72 -8.65
N PHE A 389 -3.98 -3.03 -8.76
CA PHE A 389 -3.72 -3.96 -7.67
C PHE A 389 -3.39 -5.35 -8.21
N THR A 390 -2.79 -6.19 -7.37
CA THR A 390 -2.63 -7.63 -7.60
C THR A 390 -3.36 -8.43 -6.52
N ARG A 391 -3.46 -9.74 -6.73
CA ARG A 391 -3.96 -10.69 -5.73
C ARG A 391 -3.09 -11.91 -5.69
N VAL A 392 -3.25 -12.70 -4.63
CA VAL A 392 -2.51 -13.94 -4.36
C VAL A 392 -1.03 -13.70 -4.05
N GLU A 393 -0.38 -12.84 -4.83
CA GLU A 393 1.01 -12.45 -4.71
C GLU A 393 1.12 -10.93 -4.77
N ALA A 394 1.97 -10.38 -3.89
CA ALA A 394 2.30 -8.96 -3.93
C ALA A 394 3.01 -8.62 -5.24
N PRO A 395 2.88 -7.36 -5.72
CA PRO A 395 3.39 -6.96 -7.02
C PRO A 395 4.83 -7.40 -7.26
N GLU A 396 5.06 -7.89 -8.47
CA GLU A 396 6.39 -8.18 -8.98
C GLU A 396 6.98 -6.88 -9.49
N GLU A 397 8.22 -6.60 -9.08
CA GLU A 397 8.91 -5.38 -9.50
C GLU A 397 9.71 -5.71 -10.76
N SER A 398 9.42 -4.97 -11.82
CA SER A 398 10.31 -4.92 -12.97
C SER A 398 11.49 -4.00 -12.68
N SER A 399 12.67 -4.36 -13.20
CA SER A 399 13.81 -3.45 -13.26
C SER A 399 13.71 -2.46 -14.43
N ASP A 400 12.77 -2.67 -15.36
CA ASP A 400 12.47 -1.72 -16.44
C ASP A 400 11.40 -0.71 -15.98
N PRO A 401 11.75 0.58 -15.83
CA PRO A 401 10.78 1.64 -15.48
C PRO A 401 9.65 1.82 -16.51
N ASN A 402 9.79 1.24 -17.71
CA ASN A 402 8.78 1.29 -18.77
C ASN A 402 7.89 0.04 -18.82
N GLU A 403 8.25 -1.03 -18.09
CA GLU A 403 7.44 -2.22 -18.04
C GLU A 403 6.31 -2.03 -17.03
N ARG A 404 5.08 -2.05 -17.53
CA ARG A 404 3.91 -1.97 -16.68
C ARG A 404 3.80 -3.24 -15.84
N PRO A 405 3.74 -3.14 -14.49
CA PRO A 405 3.54 -4.32 -13.66
C PRO A 405 2.22 -5.00 -14.02
N GLN A 406 2.20 -6.33 -14.03
CA GLN A 406 0.97 -7.10 -14.19
C GLN A 406 0.01 -6.71 -13.07
N MET A 407 -1.14 -6.13 -13.44
CA MET A 407 -2.09 -5.57 -12.48
C MET A 407 -3.51 -5.53 -13.00
N ALA A 408 -4.46 -5.77 -12.10
CA ALA A 408 -5.87 -5.53 -12.37
C ALA A 408 -6.17 -4.02 -12.44
N GLY A 409 -7.06 -3.67 -13.37
CA GLY A 409 -7.52 -2.29 -13.56
C GLY A 409 -8.45 -1.81 -12.45
N LEU A 410 -8.41 -0.49 -12.22
CA LEU A 410 -9.32 0.21 -11.30
C LEU A 410 -10.66 0.59 -11.94
N ALA A 411 -10.75 0.56 -13.27
CA ALA A 411 -11.92 0.89 -14.07
C ALA A 411 -12.04 -0.09 -15.24
N ARG A 412 -13.24 -0.17 -15.83
CA ARG A 412 -13.50 -1.00 -17.02
C ARG A 412 -12.75 -0.53 -18.27
N HIS A 413 -12.60 0.78 -18.41
CA HIS A 413 -11.88 1.39 -19.53
C HIS A 413 -10.61 2.08 -19.04
N LYS A 414 -9.73 2.47 -19.96
CA LYS A 414 -8.54 3.26 -19.63
C LYS A 414 -9.00 4.55 -18.93
N PRO A 415 -8.60 4.78 -17.68
CA PRO A 415 -9.11 5.91 -16.91
C PRO A 415 -8.41 7.19 -17.33
N ASP A 416 -9.15 8.30 -17.27
CA ASP A 416 -8.70 9.67 -17.46
C ASP A 416 -8.30 10.36 -16.14
N TRP A 417 -8.46 9.67 -15.01
CA TRP A 417 -7.98 10.11 -13.69
C TRP A 417 -7.68 8.92 -12.80
N VAL A 418 -6.90 9.11 -11.74
CA VAL A 418 -6.64 8.05 -10.75
C VAL A 418 -6.90 8.52 -9.32
N PRO A 419 -7.34 7.63 -8.41
CA PRO A 419 -7.42 7.92 -6.99
C PRO A 419 -6.04 8.25 -6.43
N ALA A 420 -5.96 9.35 -5.71
CA ALA A 420 -4.75 9.81 -5.05
C ALA A 420 -5.08 10.37 -3.67
N ASN A 421 -4.09 10.40 -2.78
CA ASN A 421 -4.20 11.06 -1.50
C ASN A 421 -2.96 11.91 -1.28
N GLN A 422 -3.11 12.99 -0.51
CA GLN A 422 -2.00 13.82 -0.07
C GLN A 422 -1.91 13.81 1.46
N VAL A 423 -0.69 13.71 1.96
CA VAL A 423 -0.41 13.74 3.39
C VAL A 423 0.61 14.83 3.65
N HIS A 424 0.41 15.58 4.72
CA HIS A 424 1.37 16.54 5.23
C HIS A 424 1.95 15.97 6.51
N GLY A 425 3.26 15.98 6.60
CA GLY A 425 4.01 15.28 7.61
C GLY A 425 5.35 15.93 7.91
N GLU A 426 6.14 15.18 8.64
CA GLU A 426 7.49 15.49 9.08
C GLU A 426 8.40 14.29 8.79
N GLY A 427 9.72 14.49 8.81
CA GLY A 427 10.65 13.40 8.54
C GLY A 427 12.08 13.63 8.99
N ILE A 428 12.86 12.55 9.00
CA ILE A 428 14.29 12.50 9.32
C ILE A 428 14.99 11.87 8.13
N PHE A 429 15.83 12.65 7.46
CA PHE A 429 16.71 12.16 6.40
C PHE A 429 18.11 11.92 6.98
N ILE A 430 18.66 10.74 6.70
CA ILE A 430 20.00 10.32 7.13
C ILE A 430 20.79 9.94 5.88
N GLN A 431 21.91 10.64 5.67
CA GLN A 431 22.89 10.33 4.64
C GLN A 431 24.10 9.64 5.26
N PHE A 432 24.50 8.51 4.71
CA PHE A 432 25.66 7.74 5.14
C PHE A 432 26.92 8.19 4.42
N ASP A 433 28.07 7.92 5.04
CA ASP A 433 29.36 8.16 4.43
C ASP A 433 29.65 7.12 3.33
N GLU A 434 29.86 7.61 2.10
CA GLU A 434 30.06 6.76 0.92
C GLU A 434 31.35 5.94 1.02
N GLN A 435 32.43 6.50 1.56
CA GLN A 435 33.70 5.78 1.69
C GLN A 435 33.58 4.65 2.71
N ALA A 436 32.88 4.90 3.82
CA ALA A 436 32.59 3.91 4.85
C ALA A 436 31.73 2.75 4.31
N LEU A 437 30.75 3.05 3.45
CA LEU A 437 29.93 2.04 2.78
C LEU A 437 30.76 1.19 1.81
N GLN A 438 31.55 1.82 0.94
CA GLN A 438 32.40 1.09 -0.01
C GLN A 438 33.40 0.17 0.71
N ALA A 439 34.00 0.65 1.80
CA ALA A 439 34.90 -0.16 2.62
C ALA A 439 34.19 -1.35 3.27
N TRP A 440 32.94 -1.17 3.70
CA TRP A 440 32.11 -2.24 4.27
C TRP A 440 31.67 -3.25 3.20
N GLU A 441 31.21 -2.80 2.02
CA GLU A 441 30.83 -3.65 0.88
C GLU A 441 31.98 -4.57 0.42
N ALA A 442 33.23 -4.11 0.60
CA ALA A 442 34.41 -4.88 0.24
C ALA A 442 34.69 -6.09 1.16
N LEU A 443 34.10 -6.12 2.37
CA LEU A 443 34.34 -7.17 3.37
C LEU A 443 33.88 -8.55 2.87
N ALA A 444 34.66 -9.59 3.22
CA ALA A 444 34.37 -10.96 2.81
C ALA A 444 33.05 -11.50 3.41
N GLY A 445 32.69 -11.08 4.64
CA GLY A 445 31.41 -11.41 5.26
C GLY A 445 30.23 -10.81 4.49
N VAL A 446 30.35 -9.53 4.11
CA VAL A 446 29.31 -8.81 3.36
C VAL A 446 29.08 -9.41 1.98
N LYS A 447 30.14 -9.70 1.22
CA LYS A 447 30.03 -10.38 -0.09
C LYS A 447 29.37 -11.76 -0.01
N ARG A 448 29.55 -12.46 1.11
CA ARG A 448 28.92 -13.77 1.35
C ARG A 448 27.42 -13.61 1.59
N VAL A 449 27.01 -12.61 2.37
CA VAL A 449 25.59 -12.31 2.62
C VAL A 449 24.91 -11.81 1.34
N ASP A 450 25.59 -10.97 0.56
CA ASP A 450 25.15 -10.49 -0.76
C ASP A 450 24.85 -11.66 -1.70
N GLY A 451 25.82 -12.55 -1.94
CA GLY A 451 25.61 -13.74 -2.78
C GLY A 451 24.53 -14.69 -2.26
N MET A 452 24.33 -14.77 -0.94
CA MET A 452 23.24 -15.55 -0.34
C MET A 452 21.86 -14.93 -0.63
N LEU A 453 21.71 -13.62 -0.47
CA LEU A 453 20.47 -12.89 -0.78
C LEU A 453 20.17 -12.92 -2.28
N GLU A 454 21.19 -12.71 -3.12
CA GLU A 454 21.10 -12.82 -4.57
C GLU A 454 20.67 -14.23 -4.99
N SER A 455 21.25 -15.29 -4.39
CA SER A 455 20.82 -16.66 -4.67
C SER A 455 19.36 -16.93 -4.28
N GLY A 456 18.89 -16.38 -3.16
CA GLY A 456 17.48 -16.44 -2.76
C GLY A 456 16.58 -15.75 -3.77
N HIS A 457 16.97 -14.55 -4.20
CA HIS A 457 16.30 -13.76 -5.23
C HIS A 457 16.18 -14.52 -6.56
N ARG A 458 17.29 -15.08 -7.07
CA ARG A 458 17.30 -15.89 -8.29
C ARG A 458 16.35 -17.08 -8.17
N GLY A 459 16.36 -17.77 -7.03
CA GLY A 459 15.45 -18.87 -6.73
C GLY A 459 13.98 -18.46 -6.72
N TRP A 460 13.68 -17.30 -6.13
CA TRP A 460 12.35 -16.71 -6.06
C TRP A 460 11.80 -16.35 -7.46
N ARG A 461 12.61 -15.68 -8.30
CA ARG A 461 12.26 -15.32 -9.69
C ARG A 461 12.08 -16.55 -10.58
N ASN A 462 12.98 -17.53 -10.50
CA ASN A 462 12.86 -18.80 -11.23
C ASN A 462 11.56 -19.54 -10.91
N SER A 463 11.13 -19.53 -9.65
CA SER A 463 9.87 -20.19 -9.25
C SER A 463 8.60 -19.51 -9.80
N ARG A 464 8.76 -18.30 -10.35
CA ARG A 464 7.72 -17.46 -10.95
C ARG A 464 7.85 -17.35 -12.47
N HIS A 465 8.81 -18.04 -13.07
CA HIS A 465 9.11 -17.95 -14.52
C HIS A 465 9.57 -16.56 -14.97
N LEU A 466 10.23 -15.81 -14.08
CA LEU A 466 10.83 -14.50 -14.37
C LEU A 466 12.34 -14.65 -14.64
N ASP A 467 12.95 -13.69 -15.34
CA ASP A 467 14.41 -13.66 -15.56
C ASP A 467 15.14 -13.55 -14.21
N PRO A 468 15.91 -14.55 -13.76
CA PRO A 468 16.51 -14.54 -12.44
C PRO A 468 17.57 -13.45 -12.23
N ASN A 469 18.09 -12.80 -13.28
CA ASN A 469 19.21 -11.86 -13.17
C ASN A 469 18.76 -10.39 -13.04
N GLU A 470 17.46 -10.15 -12.91
CA GLU A 470 16.87 -8.80 -12.89
C GLU A 470 16.22 -8.44 -11.55
N GLY A 471 16.35 -7.17 -11.16
CA GLY A 471 15.59 -6.61 -10.03
C GLY A 471 16.17 -6.92 -8.64
N TYR A 472 17.40 -7.46 -8.54
CA TYR A 472 18.12 -7.55 -7.28
C TYR A 472 18.64 -6.16 -6.86
N PRO A 473 18.25 -5.61 -5.69
CA PRO A 473 18.58 -4.22 -5.33
C PRO A 473 19.99 -4.05 -4.74
N GLY A 474 20.72 -5.14 -4.49
CA GLY A 474 22.09 -5.11 -3.95
C GLY A 474 22.19 -5.00 -2.42
N ILE A 475 23.38 -5.30 -1.89
CA ILE A 475 23.63 -5.36 -0.45
C ILE A 475 23.48 -4.02 0.27
N ARG A 476 23.81 -2.91 -0.40
CA ARG A 476 23.64 -1.55 0.13
C ARG A 476 22.18 -1.28 0.46
N TYR A 477 21.29 -1.57 -0.49
CA TYR A 477 19.85 -1.45 -0.30
C TYR A 477 19.39 -2.29 0.89
N ALA A 478 19.79 -3.57 0.95
CA ALA A 478 19.39 -4.46 2.03
C ALA A 478 19.82 -3.95 3.42
N MET A 479 21.01 -3.35 3.54
CA MET A 479 21.49 -2.76 4.80
C MET A 479 20.68 -1.52 5.18
N LEU A 480 20.52 -0.56 4.26
CA LEU A 480 19.77 0.67 4.50
C LEU A 480 18.29 0.38 4.82
N HIS A 481 17.69 -0.54 4.09
CA HIS A 481 16.32 -1.03 4.31
C HIS A 481 16.17 -1.65 5.71
N THR A 482 17.10 -2.54 6.08
CA THR A 482 17.06 -3.16 7.40
C THR A 482 17.19 -2.13 8.51
N LEU A 483 18.07 -1.13 8.36
CA LEU A 483 18.24 -0.08 9.37
C LEU A 483 16.98 0.77 9.49
N SER A 484 16.38 1.14 8.37
CA SER A 484 15.14 1.89 8.32
C SER A 484 14.03 1.17 9.09
N HIS A 485 13.86 -0.14 8.89
CA HIS A 485 12.90 -0.95 9.65
C HIS A 485 13.14 -0.92 11.16
N LEU A 486 14.40 -1.08 11.60
CA LEU A 486 14.73 -1.01 13.02
C LEU A 486 14.41 0.37 13.60
N LEU A 487 14.71 1.44 12.85
CA LEU A 487 14.42 2.81 13.26
C LEU A 487 12.92 3.10 13.30
N ILE A 488 12.12 2.68 12.30
CA ILE A 488 10.66 2.84 12.32
C ILE A 488 10.07 2.24 13.61
N ARG A 489 10.55 1.06 14.01
CA ARG A 489 10.08 0.37 15.22
C ARG A 489 10.42 1.14 16.49
N GLU A 490 11.64 1.66 16.62
CA GLU A 490 12.01 2.47 17.80
C GLU A 490 11.31 3.83 17.79
N LEU A 491 11.25 4.50 16.64
CA LEU A 491 10.60 5.80 16.50
C LEU A 491 9.12 5.70 16.86
N ALA A 492 8.39 4.73 16.32
CA ALA A 492 6.97 4.51 16.63
C ALA A 492 6.70 4.34 18.14
N LEU A 493 7.60 3.66 18.86
CA LEU A 493 7.47 3.48 20.31
C LEU A 493 7.66 4.77 21.10
N GLU A 494 8.42 5.73 20.58
CA GLU A 494 8.83 6.95 21.29
C GLU A 494 7.97 8.16 20.94
N CYS A 495 7.60 8.33 19.66
CA CYS A 495 6.77 9.47 19.21
C CYS A 495 5.26 9.24 19.40
N GLY A 496 4.82 8.02 19.70
CA GLY A 496 3.41 7.68 19.88
C GLY A 496 2.61 7.52 18.59
N TYR A 497 3.20 7.78 17.42
CA TYR A 497 2.59 7.44 16.13
C TYR A 497 2.44 5.92 16.01
N ASN A 498 1.35 5.47 15.39
CA ASN A 498 1.25 4.09 14.97
C ASN A 498 2.36 3.79 13.96
N ALA A 499 3.06 2.66 14.10
CA ALA A 499 4.10 2.25 13.16
C ALA A 499 3.61 2.26 11.70
N ALA A 500 2.34 1.90 11.45
CA ALA A 500 1.73 1.95 10.12
C ALA A 500 1.59 3.36 9.51
N SER A 501 1.75 4.41 10.32
CA SER A 501 1.73 5.82 9.91
C SER A 501 3.13 6.38 9.62
N ILE A 502 4.20 5.63 9.90
CA ILE A 502 5.57 6.01 9.60
C ILE A 502 6.03 5.20 8.38
N ARG A 503 6.63 5.87 7.41
CA ARG A 503 7.15 5.30 6.17
C ARG A 503 8.64 5.50 6.04
N GLU A 504 9.20 4.70 5.15
CA GLU A 504 10.54 4.88 4.64
C GLU A 504 10.56 5.25 3.17
N ARG A 505 11.66 5.88 2.79
CA ARG A 505 12.10 6.00 1.41
C ARG A 505 13.60 5.76 1.36
N ILE A 506 14.03 4.82 0.53
CA ILE A 506 15.42 4.36 0.50
C ILE A 506 16.09 4.86 -0.79
N TYR A 507 17.27 5.46 -0.62
CA TYR A 507 18.13 5.97 -1.69
C TYR A 507 19.42 5.14 -1.70
N ALA A 508 19.50 4.17 -2.61
CA ALA A 508 20.61 3.22 -2.69
C ALA A 508 21.07 2.91 -4.12
N ASP A 509 20.71 3.76 -5.08
CA ASP A 509 21.16 3.63 -6.47
C ASP A 509 22.67 3.87 -6.60
N VAL A 510 23.43 2.81 -6.87
CA VAL A 510 24.90 2.81 -6.99
C VAL A 510 25.40 3.00 -8.43
N PRO A 511 24.75 2.45 -9.48
CA PRO A 511 25.19 2.62 -10.87
C PRO A 511 25.16 4.05 -11.43
N SER A 512 24.53 5.01 -10.74
CA SER A 512 24.42 6.39 -11.22
C SER A 512 25.71 7.21 -11.04
N ALA A 513 25.82 8.33 -11.76
CA ALA A 513 26.96 9.26 -11.63
C ALA A 513 27.09 9.87 -10.22
N ASN A 514 26.05 9.78 -9.38
CA ASN A 514 26.00 10.24 -8.00
C ASN A 514 25.50 9.10 -7.10
N PRO A 515 26.38 8.24 -6.57
CA PRO A 515 25.98 7.08 -5.79
C PRO A 515 25.14 7.51 -4.58
N GLN A 516 24.01 6.83 -4.40
CA GLN A 516 23.08 7.12 -3.31
C GLN A 516 23.39 6.28 -2.08
N ALA A 517 23.20 6.90 -0.92
CA ALA A 517 23.53 6.33 0.37
C ALA A 517 22.69 7.00 1.47
N GLY A 518 21.37 6.83 1.44
CA GLY A 518 20.53 7.45 2.47
C GLY A 518 19.16 6.84 2.64
N ILE A 519 18.57 7.15 3.78
CA ILE A 519 17.19 6.79 4.13
C ILE A 519 16.45 8.05 4.57
N LEU A 520 15.17 8.13 4.23
CA LEU A 520 14.24 9.10 4.77
C LEU A 520 13.13 8.35 5.50
N ILE A 521 12.96 8.66 6.79
CA ILE A 521 11.85 8.15 7.61
C ILE A 521 10.89 9.31 7.84
N TYR A 522 9.61 9.14 7.50
CA TYR A 522 8.66 10.25 7.50
C TYR A 522 7.24 9.80 7.88
N THR A 523 6.42 10.74 8.32
CA THR A 523 4.99 10.48 8.61
C THR A 523 4.18 10.50 7.32
N ALA A 524 3.31 9.49 7.17
CA ALA A 524 2.53 9.22 5.96
C ALA A 524 1.04 8.99 6.24
N ALA A 525 0.56 9.35 7.44
CA ALA A 525 -0.85 9.47 7.73
C ALA A 525 -1.14 10.88 8.25
N ALA A 526 -2.24 11.47 7.77
CA ALA A 526 -2.86 12.61 8.44
C ALA A 526 -3.68 12.04 9.61
N ASP A 527 -3.08 11.91 10.78
CA ASP A 527 -3.85 11.75 12.00
C ASP A 527 -4.65 13.02 12.30
N SER A 528 -5.75 12.86 13.03
CA SER A 528 -6.50 13.93 13.68
C SER A 528 -5.66 14.76 14.66
N ASP A 529 -4.47 14.26 15.00
CA ASP A 529 -3.47 14.90 15.82
C ASP A 529 -2.45 15.54 14.87
N GLY A 530 -2.63 16.82 14.55
CA GLY A 530 -1.65 17.54 13.72
C GLY A 530 -0.23 17.30 14.21
N THR A 531 0.74 17.21 13.29
CA THR A 531 2.14 16.92 13.60
C THR A 531 2.66 17.85 14.70
N LEU A 532 2.78 17.35 15.94
CA LEU A 532 3.27 18.13 17.08
C LEU A 532 4.81 18.25 17.10
N GLY A 533 5.48 17.94 15.98
CA GLY A 533 6.94 17.90 15.89
C GLY A 533 7.56 16.67 16.57
N GLY A 534 6.78 15.62 16.78
CA GLY A 534 7.21 14.43 17.52
C GLY A 534 8.33 13.68 16.82
N LEU A 535 8.23 13.47 15.50
CA LEU A 535 9.26 12.76 14.75
C LEU A 535 10.53 13.62 14.57
N VAL A 536 10.36 14.90 14.25
CA VAL A 536 11.49 15.84 14.08
C VAL A 536 12.31 15.98 15.36
N ASP A 537 11.67 16.02 16.53
CA ASP A 537 12.38 16.10 17.81
C ASP A 537 13.27 14.87 18.06
N LEU A 538 12.80 13.68 17.67
CA LEU A 538 13.58 12.44 17.76
C LEU A 538 14.77 12.41 16.79
N GLY A 539 14.76 13.22 15.73
CA GLY A 539 15.88 13.37 14.80
C GLY A 539 17.02 14.24 15.32
N LYS A 540 16.85 14.95 16.45
CA LYS A 540 17.93 15.76 17.06
C LYS A 540 19.12 14.86 17.46
N PRO A 541 20.37 15.37 17.41
CA PRO A 541 21.57 14.53 17.50
C PRO A 541 21.61 13.60 18.71
N GLU A 542 21.22 14.09 19.88
CA GLU A 542 21.22 13.34 21.14
C GLU A 542 20.14 12.25 21.15
N ASN A 543 18.94 12.59 20.69
CA ASN A 543 17.81 11.66 20.62
C ASN A 543 18.05 10.58 19.56
N LEU A 544 18.44 10.98 18.34
CA LEU A 544 18.71 10.05 17.24
C LEU A 544 19.87 9.11 17.58
N GLY A 545 20.92 9.61 18.23
CA GLY A 545 22.04 8.77 18.69
C GLY A 545 21.61 7.72 19.71
N ARG A 546 20.76 8.08 20.67
CA ARG A 546 20.17 7.14 21.63
C ARG A 546 19.32 6.08 20.92
N LEU A 547 18.44 6.49 20.01
CA LEU A 547 17.54 5.60 19.27
C LEU A 547 18.30 4.64 18.36
N LEU A 548 19.33 5.11 17.65
CA LEU A 548 20.20 4.25 16.83
C LEU A 548 20.84 3.16 17.69
N ARG A 549 21.41 3.51 18.85
CA ARG A 549 22.00 2.51 19.76
C ARG A 549 20.97 1.54 20.29
N GLN A 550 19.77 2.00 20.63
CA GLN A 550 18.68 1.12 21.09
C GLN A 550 18.23 0.15 19.99
N ALA A 551 17.98 0.65 18.78
CA ALA A 551 17.61 -0.13 17.60
C ALA A 551 18.65 -1.22 17.30
N LEU A 552 19.93 -0.82 17.21
CA LEU A 552 21.04 -1.72 16.92
C LEU A 552 21.20 -2.76 18.03
N ASN A 553 21.19 -2.37 19.31
CA ASN A 553 21.31 -3.31 20.43
C ASN A 553 20.15 -4.32 20.48
N ARG A 554 18.91 -3.87 20.27
CA ARG A 554 17.74 -4.77 20.23
C ARG A 554 17.83 -5.77 19.07
N SER A 555 18.48 -5.38 17.97
CA SER A 555 18.63 -6.24 16.80
C SER A 555 19.73 -7.31 16.93
N LYS A 556 20.54 -7.32 17.99
CA LYS A 556 21.57 -8.35 18.21
C LYS A 556 20.97 -9.74 18.45
N ILE A 557 19.85 -9.83 19.18
CA ILE A 557 19.21 -11.10 19.56
C ILE A 557 17.73 -11.08 19.18
N CYS A 558 17.26 -12.15 18.57
CA CYS A 558 15.86 -12.37 18.23
C CYS A 558 15.30 -13.49 19.13
N SER A 559 14.05 -13.36 19.54
CA SER A 559 13.36 -14.43 20.28
C SER A 559 13.17 -15.72 19.47
N SER A 560 13.34 -15.64 18.14
CA SER A 560 13.30 -16.78 17.22
C SER A 560 14.69 -17.31 16.87
N ASP A 561 15.76 -16.86 17.52
CA ASP A 561 17.09 -17.45 17.35
C ASP A 561 17.15 -18.88 17.95
N PRO A 562 17.89 -19.82 17.32
CA PRO A 562 18.77 -19.63 16.16
C PRO A 562 18.07 -19.67 14.79
N LEU A 563 16.79 -20.08 14.72
CA LEU A 563 16.08 -20.23 13.45
C LEU A 563 16.07 -18.94 12.60
N CYS A 564 15.97 -17.78 13.26
CA CYS A 564 16.04 -16.49 12.59
C CYS A 564 17.46 -16.16 12.11
N SER A 565 18.46 -16.19 12.99
CA SER A 565 19.86 -15.87 12.64
C SER A 565 20.47 -16.81 11.60
N GLU A 566 20.16 -18.10 11.65
CA GLU A 566 20.66 -19.12 10.72
C GLU A 566 19.86 -19.20 9.41
N HIS A 567 18.81 -18.39 9.26
CA HIS A 567 17.95 -18.43 8.09
C HIS A 567 18.72 -18.13 6.80
N HIS A 568 18.50 -18.95 5.78
CA HIS A 568 19.24 -18.94 4.53
C HIS A 568 18.30 -18.95 3.32
N PRO A 569 18.02 -17.77 2.70
CA PRO A 569 16.99 -17.63 1.67
C PRO A 569 17.21 -18.47 0.41
N ALA A 570 18.44 -18.86 0.08
CA ALA A 570 18.69 -19.79 -1.03
C ALA A 570 18.04 -21.19 -0.86
N LYS A 571 17.69 -21.60 0.37
CA LYS A 571 17.14 -22.94 0.64
C LYS A 571 15.64 -23.03 0.40
N ASP A 572 14.91 -21.94 0.62
CA ASP A 572 13.45 -21.88 0.56
C ASP A 572 12.91 -20.84 -0.43
N ARG A 573 13.80 -20.08 -1.06
CA ARG A 573 13.48 -19.04 -2.05
C ARG A 573 12.73 -17.86 -1.43
N SER A 574 12.91 -17.65 -0.14
CA SER A 574 12.48 -16.42 0.53
C SER A 574 13.40 -15.25 0.13
N LEU A 575 12.95 -14.03 0.42
CA LEU A 575 13.69 -12.80 0.10
C LEU A 575 14.23 -12.11 1.36
N HIS A 576 14.33 -12.81 2.49
CA HIS A 576 14.88 -12.26 3.72
C HIS A 576 15.84 -13.27 4.35
N ALA A 577 16.83 -12.78 5.09
CA ALA A 577 17.78 -13.63 5.80
C ALA A 577 17.52 -13.55 7.30
N ALA A 578 18.43 -12.99 8.10
CA ALA A 578 18.24 -12.86 9.56
C ALA A 578 17.23 -11.76 9.92
N ALA A 579 15.97 -11.95 9.52
CA ALA A 579 14.85 -11.03 9.73
C ALA A 579 13.53 -11.80 9.87
N CYS A 580 12.71 -11.43 10.86
CA CYS A 580 11.37 -11.98 11.06
C CYS A 580 10.45 -10.97 11.76
N HIS A 581 9.17 -11.31 11.96
CA HIS A 581 8.19 -10.43 12.61
C HIS A 581 8.63 -9.95 14.00
N ALA A 582 9.40 -10.77 14.73
CA ALA A 582 9.85 -10.43 16.06
C ALA A 582 10.93 -9.34 16.09
N CYS A 583 11.83 -9.29 15.09
CA CYS A 583 12.98 -8.38 15.11
C CYS A 583 12.93 -7.25 14.07
N SER A 584 12.52 -7.52 12.83
CA SER A 584 12.83 -6.63 11.70
C SER A 584 11.66 -6.33 10.76
N LEU A 585 10.60 -7.15 10.71
CA LEU A 585 9.47 -6.82 9.82
C LEU A 585 8.62 -5.68 10.42
N VAL A 586 8.13 -4.81 9.53
CA VAL A 586 7.23 -3.68 9.84
C VAL A 586 5.92 -3.80 9.05
N ALA A 587 4.99 -2.88 9.25
CA ALA A 587 3.73 -2.87 8.51
C ALA A 587 3.98 -2.70 7.00
N GLU A 588 3.20 -3.39 6.16
CA GLU A 588 3.32 -3.31 4.70
C GLU A 588 3.10 -1.87 4.18
N THR A 589 2.28 -1.08 4.87
CA THR A 589 2.05 0.34 4.53
C THR A 589 3.22 1.26 4.85
N SER A 590 4.20 0.78 5.62
CA SER A 590 5.40 1.51 6.05
C SER A 590 6.59 1.24 5.14
N CYS A 591 6.67 0.03 4.59
CA CYS A 591 7.82 -0.48 3.84
C CYS A 591 7.62 -0.25 2.34
N GLU A 592 8.62 0.33 1.66
CA GLU A 592 8.56 0.54 0.21
C GLU A 592 8.73 -0.75 -0.61
N ARG A 593 9.24 -1.83 0.01
CA ARG A 593 9.61 -3.10 -0.65
C ARG A 593 8.94 -4.35 -0.07
N GLY A 594 7.85 -4.18 0.67
CA GLY A 594 7.04 -5.29 1.20
C GLY A 594 7.81 -6.28 2.09
N ASN A 595 8.70 -5.78 2.97
CA ASN A 595 9.55 -6.57 3.86
C ASN A 595 10.50 -7.56 3.17
N ARG A 596 10.89 -7.28 1.91
CA ARG A 596 11.89 -8.07 1.15
C ARG A 596 13.30 -7.48 1.32
N TYR A 597 14.34 -8.29 1.17
CA TYR A 597 15.75 -7.92 1.26
C TYR A 597 16.13 -7.32 2.61
N LEU A 598 15.93 -8.11 3.68
CA LEU A 598 16.25 -7.72 5.06
C LEU A 598 17.23 -8.71 5.69
N ASP A 599 18.24 -8.18 6.40
CA ASP A 599 19.18 -8.97 7.18
C ASP A 599 19.84 -8.11 8.28
N ARG A 600 19.49 -8.36 9.55
CA ARG A 600 20.07 -7.60 10.68
C ARG A 600 21.56 -7.85 10.89
N SER A 601 22.13 -8.92 10.33
CA SER A 601 23.59 -9.17 10.38
C SER A 601 24.41 -8.18 9.55
N LEU A 602 23.77 -7.43 8.65
CA LEU A 602 24.40 -6.32 7.94
C LEU A 602 24.64 -5.11 8.84
N LEU A 603 23.92 -5.02 9.97
CA LEU A 603 24.00 -3.88 10.87
C LEU A 603 24.84 -4.19 12.11
N VAL A 604 24.59 -5.33 12.73
CA VAL A 604 25.23 -5.76 13.98
C VAL A 604 25.65 -7.23 13.91
N GLN A 605 26.57 -7.63 14.78
CA GLN A 605 26.90 -9.05 14.94
C GLN A 605 25.69 -9.80 15.51
N THR A 606 25.31 -10.89 14.85
CA THR A 606 24.24 -11.79 15.29
C THR A 606 24.82 -13.12 15.79
N LEU A 607 23.96 -14.03 16.26
CA LEU A 607 24.38 -15.34 16.77
C LEU A 607 25.17 -16.17 15.73
N ASP A 608 24.79 -16.11 14.45
CA ASP A 608 25.42 -16.89 13.37
C ASP A 608 26.52 -16.08 12.62
N ARG A 609 26.35 -14.75 12.50
CA ARG A 609 27.18 -13.92 11.60
C ARG A 609 27.79 -12.73 12.33
N GLY A 610 29.12 -12.68 12.37
CA GLY A 610 29.91 -11.65 13.05
C GLY A 610 30.76 -10.75 12.14
N ASP A 611 30.88 -11.05 10.84
CA ASP A 611 31.85 -10.42 9.92
C ASP A 611 31.21 -9.54 8.83
N ALA A 612 29.91 -9.26 8.93
CA ALA A 612 29.15 -8.46 7.96
C ALA A 612 28.57 -7.14 8.51
N ALA A 613 28.81 -6.82 9.79
CA ALA A 613 28.20 -5.68 10.46
C ALA A 613 28.77 -4.32 10.01
N PHE A 614 27.91 -3.38 9.63
CA PHE A 614 28.30 -1.99 9.36
C PHE A 614 28.58 -1.20 10.66
N PHE A 615 27.92 -1.57 11.77
CA PHE A 615 28.13 -1.00 13.11
C PHE A 615 28.70 -2.07 14.07
N PRO A 616 29.97 -2.51 13.90
CA PRO A 616 30.55 -3.57 14.72
C PRO A 616 30.81 -3.15 16.18
N ASP A 617 30.98 -1.86 16.44
CA ASP A 617 31.42 -1.30 17.73
C ASP A 617 30.27 -0.78 18.61
N VAL A 618 29.01 -0.99 18.21
CA VAL A 618 27.80 -0.53 18.92
C VAL A 618 27.24 -1.60 19.83
#